data_AF-A0AAW6CD23-F1
#
_entry.id   AF-A0AAW6CD23-F1
#
_cell.length_a   1.000
_cell.length_b   1.000
_cell.length_c   1.000
_cell.angle_alpha   90.00
_cell.angle_beta   90.00
_cell.angle_gamma   90.00
#
_symmetry.space_group_name_H-M   'P 1'
#
loop_
_entity.id
_entity.type
_entity.pdbx_description
1 polymer ?
#
loop_
_entity_poly.entity_id
_entity_poly.type
_entity_poly.pdbx_seq_one_letter_code
_entity_poly.pdbx_strand_id
1 'polypeptide(L)'
;MAYICINYAGVLEANQILKKAVRELRELEDMCLFLSKTVAPEIQAHSQIEERLRNCCRSAQVLCQTADMVLETAEFGLAEYRNTEEKLMRLVLADDEIPGAR
;
A
#
# COMPACT_ATOMS: atom_id res chain seq x y z
N MET A 1 31.05 -13.72 -17.58
CA MET A 1 29.90 -14.30 -16.85
C MET A 1 28.77 -13.28 -16.88
N ALA A 2 27.54 -13.69 -17.19
CA ALA A 2 26.39 -12.81 -17.12
C ALA A 2 25.96 -12.71 -15.64
N TYR A 3 26.07 -11.51 -15.06
CA TYR A 3 25.62 -11.26 -13.69
C TYR A 3 24.09 -11.27 -13.67
N ILE A 4 23.49 -12.26 -13.00
CA ILE A 4 22.05 -12.23 -12.71
C ILE A 4 21.86 -11.27 -11.56
N CYS A 5 21.50 -10.03 -11.87
CA CYS A 5 21.09 -9.05 -10.87
C CYS A 5 19.68 -9.46 -10.39
N ILE A 6 19.61 -10.11 -9.23
CA ILE A 6 18.32 -10.40 -8.58
C ILE A 6 17.85 -9.07 -7.99
N ASN A 7 16.89 -8.43 -8.64
CA ASN A 7 16.19 -7.27 -8.10
C ASN A 7 14.70 -7.60 -7.93
N TYR A 8 14.09 -7.05 -6.88
CA TYR A 8 12.67 -7.15 -6.60
C TYR A 8 11.95 -5.87 -7.04
N ALA A 9 12.28 -5.34 -8.22
CA ALA A 9 11.68 -4.13 -8.77
C ALA A 9 10.14 -4.21 -8.83
N GLY A 10 9.60 -5.39 -9.14
CA GLY A 10 8.15 -5.64 -9.13
C GLY A 10 7.52 -5.52 -7.73
N VAL A 11 8.25 -5.83 -6.65
CA VAL A 11 7.77 -5.65 -5.27
C VAL A 11 7.75 -4.18 -4.88
N LEU A 12 8.75 -3.41 -5.34
CA LEU A 12 8.76 -1.96 -5.16
C LEU A 12 7.61 -1.29 -5.91
N GLU A 13 7.36 -1.68 -7.16
CA GLU A 13 6.27 -1.17 -7.98
C GLU A 13 4.90 -1.51 -7.38
N ALA A 14 4.70 -2.77 -6.96
CA ALA A 14 3.48 -3.19 -6.28
C ALA A 14 3.21 -2.38 -4.99
N ASN A 15 4.25 -2.10 -4.21
CA ASN A 15 4.14 -1.24 -3.02
C ASN A 15 3.78 0.21 -3.36
N GLN A 16 4.32 0.76 -4.45
CA GLN A 16 3.95 2.12 -4.89
C GLN A 16 2.49 2.20 -5.33
N ILE A 17 2.01 1.19 -6.07
CA ILE A 17 0.60 1.08 -6.48
C ILE A 17 -0.29 1.02 -5.24
N LEU A 18 0.07 0.20 -4.25
CA LEU A 18 -0.69 0.06 -3.01
C LEU A 18 -0.74 1.37 -2.20
N LYS A 19 0.39 2.07 -2.08
CA LYS A 19 0.44 3.40 -1.41
C LYS A 19 -0.47 4.41 -2.09
N LYS A 20 -0.51 4.41 -3.42
CA LYS A 20 -1.41 5.27 -4.19
C LYS A 20 -2.88 4.92 -3.92
N ALA A 21 -3.23 3.63 -3.95
CA ALA A 21 -4.58 3.17 -3.68
C ALA A 21 -5.06 3.52 -2.25
N VAL A 22 -4.19 3.37 -1.24
CA VAL A 22 -4.48 3.78 0.15
C VAL A 22 -4.78 5.28 0.23
N ARG A 23 -4.01 6.11 -0.48
CA ARG A 23 -4.25 7.56 -0.51
C ARG A 23 -5.60 7.90 -1.15
N GLU A 24 -5.92 7.29 -2.29
CA GLU A 24 -7.20 7.49 -2.97
C GLU A 24 -8.39 7.04 -2.09
N LEU A 25 -8.24 5.96 -1.30
CA LEU A 25 -9.24 5.51 -0.34
C LEU A 25 -9.46 6.51 0.81
N ARG A 26 -8.40 7.13 1.32
CA ARG A 26 -8.52 8.18 2.36
C ARG A 26 -9.23 9.42 1.81
N GLU A 27 -8.89 9.83 0.59
CA GLU A 27 -9.59 10.94 -0.09
C GLU A 27 -11.10 10.62 -0.27
N LEU A 28 -11.45 9.38 -0.58
CA LEU A 28 -12.84 8.92 -0.65
C LEU A 28 -13.54 8.99 0.71
N GLU A 29 -12.87 8.57 1.79
CA GLU A 29 -13.40 8.67 3.16
C GLU A 29 -13.68 10.12 3.55
N ASP A 30 -12.73 11.02 3.28
CA ASP A 30 -12.85 12.46 3.54
C ASP A 30 -14.03 13.08 2.77
N MET A 31 -14.21 12.71 1.50
CA MET A 31 -15.35 13.15 0.70
C MET A 31 -16.69 12.65 1.27
N CYS A 32 -16.74 11.40 1.71
CA CYS A 32 -17.95 10.84 2.34
C CYS A 32 -18.30 11.57 3.65
N LEU A 33 -17.29 11.84 4.48
CA LEU A 33 -17.44 12.62 5.71
C LEU A 33 -17.88 14.07 5.43
N PHE A 34 -17.31 14.71 4.41
CA PHE A 34 -17.69 16.05 3.99
C PHE A 34 -19.16 16.12 3.54
N LEU A 35 -19.60 15.18 2.69
CA LEU A 35 -20.99 15.08 2.24
C LEU A 35 -21.95 14.89 3.42
N SER A 36 -21.59 14.05 4.40
CA SER A 36 -22.41 13.85 5.61
C SER A 36 -22.62 15.11 6.43
N LYS A 37 -21.68 16.07 6.38
CA LYS A 37 -21.75 17.35 7.10
C LYS A 37 -22.42 18.47 6.28
N THR A 38 -22.49 18.31 4.96
CA THR A 38 -22.96 19.37 4.04
C THR A 38 -24.46 19.30 3.78
N VAL A 39 -25.05 18.10 3.80
CA VAL A 39 -26.49 17.94 3.60
C VAL A 39 -27.23 18.35 4.88
N ALA A 40 -28.18 19.29 4.77
CA ALA A 40 -28.98 19.75 5.91
C ALA A 40 -29.73 18.58 6.59
N PRO A 41 -29.77 18.51 7.93
CA PRO A 41 -30.38 17.39 8.66
C PRO A 41 -31.84 17.13 8.27
N GLU A 42 -32.59 18.19 7.95
CA GLU A 42 -33.99 18.08 7.54
C GLU A 42 -34.14 17.37 6.18
N ILE A 43 -33.17 17.57 5.27
CA ILE A 43 -33.11 16.90 3.97
C ILE A 43 -32.65 15.45 4.15
N GLN A 44 -31.71 15.21 5.07
CA GLN A 44 -31.23 13.86 5.38
C GLN A 44 -32.35 12.96 5.93
N ALA A 45 -33.22 13.51 6.78
CA ALA A 45 -34.30 12.78 7.45
C ALA A 45 -35.48 12.38 6.52
N HIS A 46 -35.71 13.11 5.42
CA HIS A 46 -36.84 12.86 4.51
C HIS A 46 -36.54 11.89 3.35
N SER A 47 -35.28 11.50 3.13
CA SER A 47 -34.89 10.85 1.87
C SER A 47 -34.00 9.60 2.03
N GLN A 48 -33.88 9.02 3.23
CA GLN A 48 -32.92 7.94 3.54
C GLN A 48 -31.45 8.29 3.22
N ILE A 49 -31.16 9.56 2.89
CA ILE A 49 -29.83 10.04 2.52
C ILE A 49 -28.88 9.89 3.70
N GLU A 50 -29.37 10.12 4.93
CA GLU A 50 -28.59 9.91 6.16
C GLU A 50 -28.07 8.47 6.26
N GLU A 51 -28.93 7.49 6.04
CA GLU A 51 -28.58 6.08 6.12
C GLU A 51 -27.60 5.68 5.03
N ARG A 52 -27.82 6.15 3.79
CA ARG A 52 -26.91 5.92 2.67
C ARG A 52 -25.53 6.54 2.90
N LEU A 53 -25.46 7.78 3.39
CA LEU A 53 -24.19 8.45 3.71
C LEU A 53 -23.47 7.76 4.87
N ARG A 54 -24.19 7.34 5.92
CA ARG A 54 -23.61 6.55 7.02
C ARG A 54 -23.02 5.23 6.52
N ASN A 55 -23.72 4.54 5.63
CA ASN A 55 -23.23 3.30 5.05
C ASN A 55 -21.99 3.54 4.17
N CYS A 56 -21.97 4.59 3.36
CA CYS A 56 -20.79 4.98 2.58
C CYS A 56 -19.58 5.28 3.48
N CYS A 57 -19.77 6.07 4.55
CA CYS A 57 -18.70 6.39 5.50
C CYS A 57 -18.16 5.12 6.18
N ARG A 58 -19.05 4.23 6.63
CA ARG A 58 -18.65 2.97 7.26
C ARG A 58 -17.87 2.08 6.30
N SER A 59 -18.32 1.96 5.05
CA SER A 59 -17.61 1.17 4.03
C SER A 59 -16.24 1.77 3.72
N ALA A 60 -16.14 3.10 3.58
CA ALA A 60 -14.87 3.78 3.35
C ALA A 60 -13.89 3.56 4.52
N GLN A 61 -14.36 3.63 5.77
CA GLN A 61 -13.56 3.32 6.97
C GLN A 61 -13.02 1.89 6.96
N VAL A 62 -13.87 0.91 6.67
CA VAL A 62 -13.46 -0.50 6.59
C VAL A 62 -12.41 -0.71 5.49
N LEU A 63 -12.61 -0.07 4.34
CA LEU A 63 -11.63 -0.13 3.24
C LEU A 63 -10.30 0.52 3.62
N CYS A 64 -10.30 1.67 4.29
CA CYS A 64 -9.08 2.32 4.75
C CYS A 64 -8.32 1.45 5.76
N GLN A 65 -9.01 0.89 6.77
CA GLN A 65 -8.40 -0.01 7.74
C GLN A 65 -7.80 -1.25 7.08
N THR A 66 -8.52 -1.84 6.12
CA THR A 66 -8.04 -3.01 5.38
C THR A 66 -6.82 -2.65 4.52
N ALA A 67 -6.86 -1.50 3.85
CA ALA A 67 -5.76 -1.04 3.00
C ALA A 67 -4.51 -0.69 3.82
N ASP A 68 -4.67 -0.10 5.02
CA ASP A 68 -3.57 0.16 5.96
C ASP A 68 -2.92 -1.15 6.43
N MET A 69 -3.70 -2.17 6.80
CA MET A 69 -3.15 -3.49 7.16
C MET A 69 -2.36 -4.13 6.00
N VAL A 70 -2.90 -4.06 4.78
CA VAL A 70 -2.23 -4.62 3.60
C VAL A 70 -0.94 -3.84 3.32
N LEU A 71 -0.96 -2.51 3.48
CA LEU A 71 0.23 -1.67 3.32
C LEU A 71 1.31 -1.99 4.35
N GLU A 72 0.97 -2.12 5.63
CA GLU A 72 1.93 -2.52 6.67
C GLU A 72 2.58 -3.87 6.36
N THR A 73 1.78 -4.84 5.92
CA THR A 73 2.27 -6.18 5.54
C THR A 73 3.20 -6.10 4.32
N ALA A 74 2.84 -5.29 3.32
CA ALA A 74 3.62 -5.12 2.11
C ALA A 74 4.93 -4.35 2.34
N GLU A 75 4.93 -3.37 3.25
CA GLU A 75 6.13 -2.64 3.69
C GLU A 75 7.07 -3.54 4.50
N PHE A 76 6.53 -4.40 5.37
CA PHE A 76 7.31 -5.41 6.06
C PHE A 76 7.98 -6.37 5.07
N GLY A 77 7.21 -6.92 4.13
CA GLY A 77 7.75 -7.79 3.08
C GLY A 77 8.84 -7.10 2.26
N LEU A 78 8.65 -5.81 1.92
CA LEU A 78 9.66 -5.05 1.19
C LEU A 78 11.00 -4.95 1.94
N ALA A 79 10.97 -4.78 3.26
CA ALA A 79 12.18 -4.76 4.08
C ALA A 79 12.91 -6.11 4.04
N GLU A 80 12.18 -7.22 4.07
CA GLU A 80 12.75 -8.57 3.92
C GLU A 80 13.38 -8.79 2.54
N TYR A 81 12.71 -8.35 1.48
CA TYR A 81 13.26 -8.42 0.11
C TYR A 81 14.54 -7.61 -0.03
N ARG A 82 14.59 -6.38 0.49
CA ARG A 82 15.81 -5.56 0.49
C ARG A 82 16.96 -6.20 1.27
N ASN A 83 16.68 -6.78 2.44
CA ASN A 83 17.67 -7.52 3.22
C ASN A 83 18.21 -8.74 2.44
N THR A 84 17.32 -9.41 1.71
CA THR A 84 17.69 -10.54 0.84
C THR A 84 18.56 -10.09 -0.34
N GLU A 85 18.23 -8.97 -1.00
CA GLU A 85 19.08 -8.36 -2.04
C GLU A 85 20.47 -8.03 -1.51
N GLU A 86 20.57 -7.38 -0.35
CA GLU A 86 21.86 -7.04 0.26
C GLU A 86 22.70 -8.29 0.55
N LYS A 87 22.09 -9.35 1.10
CA LYS A 87 22.77 -10.62 1.36
C LYS A 87 23.27 -11.27 0.07
N LEU A 88 22.43 -11.30 -0.97
CA LEU A 88 22.78 -11.85 -2.27
C LEU A 88 23.92 -11.05 -2.94
N MET A 89 23.86 -9.72 -2.89
CA MET A 89 24.95 -8.86 -3.39
C MET A 89 26.28 -9.13 -2.68
N ARG A 90 26.27 -9.28 -1.34
CA ARG A 90 27.49 -9.60 -0.59
C ARG A 90 28.08 -10.96 -0.97
N LEU A 91 27.24 -11.96 -1.21
CA LEU A 91 27.69 -13.29 -1.67
C LEU A 91 28.33 -13.23 -3.06
N VAL A 92 27.70 -12.49 -4.00
CA VAL A 92 28.25 -12.31 -5.35
C VAL A 92 29.60 -11.59 -5.32
N LEU A 93 29.74 -10.54 -4.50
CA LEU A 93 31.00 -9.81 -4.35
C LEU A 93 32.10 -10.65 -3.68
N ALA A 94 31.74 -11.51 -2.72
CA ALA A 94 32.69 -12.40 -2.04
C ALA A 94 33.24 -13.50 -2.97
N ASP A 95 32.44 -13.99 -3.92
CA ASP A 95 32.89 -14.94 -4.95
C ASP A 95 33.89 -14.27 -5.93
N ASP A 96 33.70 -12.98 -6.22
CA ASP A 96 34.60 -12.20 -7.09
C ASP A 96 35.96 -11.87 -6.43
N GLU A 97 36.07 -11.95 -5.10
CA GLU A 97 37.32 -11.68 -4.36
C GLU A 97 38.23 -12.89 -4.17
N ILE A 98 37.84 -14.11 -4.60
CA ILE A 98 38.70 -15.29 -4.48
C ILE A 98 39.84 -15.20 -5.53
N PRO A 99 41.10 -14.98 -5.11
CA PRO A 99 42.22 -14.91 -6.05
C PRO A 99 42.58 -16.34 -6.46
N GLY A 100 42.16 -16.79 -7.64
CA GLY A 100 42.64 -18.07 -8.20
C GLY A 100 41.73 -18.85 -9.14
N ALA A 101 40.54 -18.38 -9.50
CA ALA A 101 39.65 -19.07 -10.44
C ALA A 101 39.67 -18.40 -11.84
N ARG A 102 40.79 -18.50 -12.56
CA ARG A 102 40.86 -18.33 -14.03
C ARG A 102 41.78 -19.36 -14.63
#